data_AF-K4AJF3-F1
#
_entry.id   AF-K4AJF3-F1
#
_cell.length_a   1.000
_cell.length_b   1.000
_cell.length_c   1.000
_cell.angle_alpha   90.00
_cell.angle_beta   90.00
_cell.angle_gamma   90.00
#
_symmetry.space_group_name_H-M   'P 1'
#
loop_
_entity.id
_entity.type
_entity.pdbx_description
1 polymer ?
#
loop_
_entity_poly.entity_id
_entity_poly.type
_entity_poly.pdbx_seq_one_letter_code
_entity_poly.pdbx_strand_id
1 'polypeptide(L)'
;MASSKLAVMAVLVLLLLVSARSYEQIPAVMTVNGFQRGESGGGPSECDGKYHDDNLMLAALSTGWYEGGIRCFRTIRIRSTQTGRTALAQVVDECDSTRGCRNNIVDTSKAVWAALGLDTDVGEVPVTWSDA
;
A
#
# COMPACT_ATOMS: atom_id res chain seq x y z
N MET A 1 -3.66 11.48 -53.34
CA MET A 1 -3.41 10.36 -52.39
C MET A 1 -2.51 10.85 -51.25
N ALA A 2 -3.09 11.59 -50.30
CA ALA A 2 -2.41 12.00 -49.08
C ALA A 2 -3.51 12.31 -48.05
N SER A 3 -3.99 11.30 -47.33
CA SER A 3 -4.89 11.53 -46.19
C SER A 3 -5.08 10.31 -45.28
N SER A 4 -4.77 9.09 -45.72
CA SER A 4 -4.93 7.89 -44.90
C SER A 4 -3.80 7.70 -43.87
N LYS A 5 -2.56 8.10 -44.18
CA LYS A 5 -1.42 7.90 -43.27
C LYS A 5 -1.46 8.81 -42.03
N LEU A 6 -1.92 10.05 -42.18
CA LEU A 6 -2.06 10.97 -41.04
C LEU A 6 -3.22 10.58 -40.12
N ALA A 7 -4.36 10.16 -40.68
CA ALA A 7 -5.50 9.70 -39.90
C ALA A 7 -5.18 8.43 -39.09
N VAL A 8 -4.45 7.48 -39.68
CA VAL A 8 -4.02 6.25 -38.98
C VAL A 8 -3.01 6.55 -37.87
N MET A 9 -2.05 7.46 -38.09
CA MET A 9 -1.10 7.86 -37.05
C MET A 9 -1.77 8.64 -35.91
N ALA A 10 -2.71 9.52 -36.21
CA ALA A 10 -3.46 10.26 -35.19
C ALA A 10 -4.33 9.33 -34.33
N VAL A 11 -4.99 8.34 -34.92
CA VAL A 11 -5.77 7.32 -34.20
C VAL A 11 -4.86 6.42 -33.35
N LEU A 12 -3.66 6.05 -33.83
CA LEU A 12 -2.69 5.28 -33.04
C LEU A 12 -2.19 6.08 -31.83
N VAL A 13 -1.90 7.38 -32.00
CA VAL A 13 -1.48 8.26 -30.91
C VAL A 13 -2.61 8.50 -29.90
N LEU A 14 -3.86 8.63 -30.36
CA LEU A 14 -5.05 8.71 -29.50
C LEU A 14 -5.33 7.40 -28.76
N LEU A 15 -5.11 6.23 -29.36
CA LEU A 15 -5.25 4.92 -28.70
C LEU A 15 -4.12 4.68 -27.69
N LEU A 16 -2.91 5.18 -27.95
CA LEU A 16 -1.78 5.10 -27.00
C LEU A 16 -1.97 5.97 -25.76
N LEU A 17 -2.83 6.99 -25.81
CA LEU A 17 -3.19 7.81 -24.63
C LEU A 17 -4.21 7.12 -23.70
N VAL A 18 -4.78 5.96 -24.06
CA VAL A 18 -5.89 5.32 -23.32
C VAL A 18 -5.43 4.23 -22.33
N SER A 19 -4.12 3.99 -22.12
CA SER A 19 -3.69 2.78 -21.40
C SER A 19 -2.70 2.92 -20.24
N ALA A 20 -2.50 4.12 -19.68
CA ALA A 20 -1.94 4.24 -18.35
C ALA A 20 -3.07 4.52 -17.35
N ARG A 21 -3.67 3.46 -16.79
CA ARG A 21 -4.42 3.59 -15.53
C ARG A 21 -3.42 3.96 -14.44
N SER A 22 -3.19 5.25 -14.26
CA SER A 22 -2.55 5.78 -13.07
C SER A 22 -3.49 5.46 -11.92
N TYR A 23 -3.19 4.40 -11.16
CA TYR A 23 -3.82 4.23 -9.86
C TYR A 23 -3.47 5.48 -9.04
N GLU A 24 -4.50 6.15 -8.51
CA GLU A 24 -4.31 7.34 -7.69
C GLU A 24 -3.39 6.97 -6.52
N GLN A 25 -2.19 7.57 -6.52
CA GLN A 25 -1.18 7.31 -5.50
C GLN A 25 -1.47 8.21 -4.30
N ILE A 26 -1.98 7.60 -3.23
CA ILE A 26 -2.38 8.27 -2.01
C ILE A 26 -1.13 8.47 -1.14
N PRO A 27 -0.76 9.72 -0.80
CA PRO A 27 0.33 9.97 0.14
C PRO A 27 0.02 9.41 1.53
N ALA A 28 1.00 8.75 2.15
CA ALA A 28 0.87 8.17 3.48
C ALA A 28 2.18 8.23 4.26
N VAL A 29 2.09 7.95 5.54
CA VAL A 29 3.24 7.61 6.38
C VAL A 29 3.22 6.10 6.63
N MET A 30 4.33 5.44 6.32
CA MET A 30 4.51 4.03 6.63
C MET A 30 5.21 3.88 7.98
N THR A 31 4.68 3.01 8.82
CA THR A 31 5.23 2.62 10.13
C THR A 31 5.54 1.12 10.15
N VAL A 32 6.28 0.68 11.17
CA VAL A 32 6.60 -0.74 11.39
C VAL A 32 5.70 -1.31 12.49
N ASN A 33 5.06 -2.44 12.20
CA ASN A 33 4.23 -3.19 13.13
C ASN A 33 4.63 -4.66 13.18
N GLY A 34 4.65 -5.21 14.40
CA GLY A 34 4.69 -6.65 14.63
C GLY A 34 3.28 -7.23 14.67
N PHE A 35 3.01 -8.20 13.80
CA PHE A 35 1.73 -8.90 13.68
C PHE A 35 1.72 -10.23 14.45
N GLN A 36 2.83 -10.60 15.10
CA GLN A 36 2.90 -11.79 15.92
C GLN A 36 2.38 -11.52 17.33
N ARG A 37 2.12 -12.61 18.06
CA ARG A 37 1.66 -12.53 19.45
C ARG A 37 2.72 -11.89 20.33
N GLY A 38 2.31 -10.86 21.08
CA GLY A 38 3.16 -10.20 22.08
C GLY A 38 4.05 -9.09 21.51
N GLU A 39 3.81 -8.69 20.26
CA GLU A 39 4.50 -7.57 19.61
C GLU A 39 3.65 -6.29 19.62
N SER A 40 4.11 -5.26 18.91
CA SER A 40 3.52 -3.91 18.92
C SER A 40 2.07 -3.86 18.45
N GLY A 41 1.66 -4.77 17.56
CA GLY A 41 0.28 -4.84 17.06
C GLY A 41 -0.75 -5.23 18.12
N GLY A 42 -0.28 -5.72 19.28
CA GLY A 42 -1.10 -6.04 20.42
C GLY A 42 -1.95 -7.29 20.19
N GLY A 43 -3.17 -7.09 19.70
CA GLY A 43 -4.16 -8.16 19.51
C GLY A 43 -4.02 -8.92 18.18
N PRO A 44 -4.84 -9.95 17.96
CA PRO A 44 -5.00 -10.55 16.63
C PRO A 44 -5.59 -9.54 15.64
N SER A 45 -5.21 -9.67 14.36
CA SER A 45 -5.63 -8.72 13.32
C SER A 45 -7.12 -8.78 12.98
N GLU A 46 -7.71 -7.62 12.72
CA GLU A 46 -9.17 -7.45 12.60
C GLU A 46 -9.80 -8.23 11.44
N CYS A 47 -9.07 -8.52 10.35
CA CYS A 47 -9.66 -9.21 9.20
C CYS A 47 -9.98 -10.70 9.45
N ASP A 48 -9.21 -11.41 10.27
CA ASP A 48 -9.43 -12.84 10.56
C ASP A 48 -9.33 -13.25 12.03
N GLY A 49 -9.03 -12.31 12.93
CA GLY A 49 -8.84 -12.59 14.35
C GLY A 49 -7.61 -13.46 14.62
N LYS A 50 -6.55 -13.35 13.80
CA LYS A 50 -5.32 -14.14 13.97
C LYS A 50 -4.08 -13.27 14.07
N TYR A 51 -3.05 -13.84 14.69
CA TYR A 51 -1.68 -13.34 14.58
C TYR A 51 -1.05 -13.86 13.30
N HIS A 52 -0.14 -13.08 12.73
CA HIS A 52 0.53 -13.39 11.47
C HIS A 52 2.05 -13.29 11.62
N ASP A 53 2.79 -14.04 10.81
CA ASP A 53 4.26 -13.98 10.80
C ASP A 53 4.73 -12.66 10.14
N ASP A 54 5.61 -11.94 10.81
CA ASP A 54 6.17 -10.67 10.34
C ASP A 54 6.99 -10.78 9.04
N ASN A 55 7.40 -11.99 8.66
CA ASN A 55 8.08 -12.24 7.40
C ASN A 55 7.12 -12.25 6.20
N LEU A 56 5.81 -12.22 6.44
CA LEU A 56 4.79 -12.04 5.41
C LEU A 56 4.65 -10.57 5.03
N MET A 57 4.24 -10.29 3.80
CA MET A 57 4.05 -8.93 3.28
C MET A 57 2.66 -8.41 3.70
N LEU A 58 2.57 -7.80 4.88
CA LEU A 58 1.31 -7.45 5.53
C LEU A 58 1.21 -5.96 5.82
N ALA A 59 -0.03 -5.47 5.84
CA ALA A 59 -0.36 -4.10 6.19
C ALA A 59 -1.62 -4.02 7.07
N ALA A 60 -1.61 -3.06 8.00
CA ALA A 60 -2.79 -2.45 8.58
C ALA A 60 -3.01 -1.07 7.95
N LEU A 61 -4.27 -0.67 7.78
CA LEU A 61 -4.62 0.63 7.23
C LEU A 61 -5.31 1.48 8.29
N SER A 62 -5.06 2.79 8.31
CA SER A 62 -5.87 3.73 9.11
C SER A 62 -7.36 3.51 8.90
N THR A 63 -8.17 3.65 9.96
CA THR A 63 -9.63 3.41 9.96
C THR A 63 -10.36 3.85 8.69
N GLY A 64 -10.10 5.07 8.20
CA GLY A 64 -10.74 5.60 6.99
C GLY A 64 -10.39 4.82 5.71
N TRP A 65 -9.18 4.29 5.61
CA TRP A 65 -8.72 3.46 4.50
C TRP A 65 -9.01 1.98 4.70
N TYR A 66 -9.06 1.50 5.94
CA TYR A 66 -9.55 0.16 6.27
C TYR A 66 -11.02 -0.02 5.87
N GLU A 67 -11.82 1.06 5.99
CA GLU A 67 -13.17 1.18 5.45
C GLU A 67 -14.09 0.05 5.94
N GLY A 68 -14.06 -0.22 7.24
CA GLY A 68 -14.86 -1.29 7.86
C GLY A 68 -14.52 -2.69 7.34
N GLY A 69 -13.28 -2.90 6.87
CA GLY A 69 -12.80 -4.19 6.40
C GLY A 69 -13.04 -4.47 4.91
N ILE A 70 -13.52 -3.50 4.12
CA ILE A 70 -13.70 -3.67 2.67
C ILE A 70 -12.39 -4.08 1.97
N ARG A 71 -11.24 -3.63 2.49
CA ARG A 71 -9.91 -3.97 1.98
C ARG A 71 -9.31 -5.24 2.58
N CYS A 72 -9.98 -5.95 3.48
CA CYS A 72 -9.44 -7.18 4.06
C CYS A 72 -9.01 -8.20 2.99
N PHE A 73 -7.80 -8.71 3.15
CA PHE A 73 -7.11 -9.64 2.24
C PHE A 73 -6.89 -9.12 0.82
N ARG A 74 -7.17 -7.84 0.56
CA ARG A 74 -6.80 -7.17 -0.69
C ARG A 74 -5.35 -6.75 -0.62
N THR A 75 -4.73 -6.73 -1.80
CA THR A 75 -3.35 -6.29 -1.95
C THR A 75 -3.35 -4.80 -2.23
N ILE A 76 -2.47 -4.08 -1.54
CA ILE A 76 -2.11 -2.70 -1.84
C ILE A 76 -0.69 -2.66 -2.42
N ARG A 77 -0.43 -1.64 -3.23
CA ARG A 77 0.88 -1.32 -3.75
C ARG A 77 1.44 -0.15 -2.98
N ILE A 78 2.60 -0.31 -2.36
CA ILE A 78 3.29 0.72 -1.57
C ILE A 78 4.57 1.10 -2.30
N ARG A 79 4.81 2.40 -2.49
CA ARG A 79 6.02 2.93 -3.10
C ARG A 79 6.75 3.83 -2.11
N SER A 80 8.02 3.52 -1.85
CA SER A 80 8.87 4.39 -1.06
C SER A 80 9.22 5.65 -1.84
N THR A 81 8.99 6.81 -1.24
CA THR A 81 9.43 8.09 -1.81
C THR A 81 10.95 8.28 -1.71
N GLN A 82 11.59 7.58 -0.77
CA GLN A 82 13.03 7.69 -0.53
C GLN A 82 13.84 6.79 -1.47
N THR A 83 13.42 5.53 -1.63
CA THR A 83 14.19 4.55 -2.44
C THR A 83 13.63 4.38 -3.85
N GLY A 84 12.41 4.87 -4.11
CA GLY A 84 11.70 4.66 -5.38
C GLY A 84 11.25 3.21 -5.61
N ARG A 85 11.56 2.29 -4.69
CA ARG A 85 11.14 0.88 -4.74
C ARG A 85 9.66 0.75 -4.42
N THR A 86 9.08 -0.35 -4.91
CA THR A 86 7.67 -0.68 -4.72
C THR A 86 7.57 -2.07 -4.12
N ALA A 87 6.64 -2.24 -3.17
CA ALA A 87 6.27 -3.52 -2.58
C ALA A 87 4.75 -3.72 -2.70
N LEU A 88 4.33 -4.98 -2.69
CA LEU A 88 2.94 -5.35 -2.53
C LEU A 88 2.75 -5.89 -1.11
N ALA A 89 1.66 -5.51 -0.46
CA ALA A 89 1.31 -5.99 0.87
C ALA A 89 -0.18 -6.33 0.93
N GLN A 90 -0.53 -7.39 1.65
CA GLN A 90 -1.92 -7.76 1.90
C GLN A 90 -2.41 -7.05 3.16
N VAL A 91 -3.60 -6.46 3.07
CA VAL A 91 -4.24 -5.83 4.23
C VAL A 91 -4.83 -6.92 5.12
N VAL A 92 -4.44 -6.94 6.38
CA VAL A 92 -4.93 -7.90 7.38
C VAL A 92 -5.55 -7.24 8.61
N ASP A 93 -5.35 -5.93 8.77
CA ASP A 93 -5.71 -5.26 10.03
C ASP A 93 -6.12 -3.80 9.87
N GLU A 94 -6.67 -3.26 10.94
CA GLU A 94 -6.97 -1.84 11.11
C GLU A 94 -5.93 -1.17 12.03
N CYS A 95 -5.41 -0.02 11.59
CA CYS A 95 -4.71 0.91 12.48
C CYS A 95 -5.75 1.91 13.02
N ASP A 96 -6.35 1.58 14.17
CA ASP A 96 -7.52 2.28 14.72
C ASP A 96 -7.18 3.74 15.07
N SER A 97 -7.71 4.67 14.27
CA SER A 97 -7.48 6.11 14.40
C SER A 97 -8.25 6.74 15.57
N THR A 98 -9.15 5.99 16.21
CA THR A 98 -9.82 6.37 17.46
C THR A 98 -9.02 5.95 18.70
N ARG A 99 -8.01 5.09 18.51
CA ARG A 99 -7.17 4.51 19.58
C ARG A 99 -5.67 4.76 19.38
N GLY A 100 -5.33 5.92 18.83
CA GLY A 100 -3.96 6.43 18.81
C GLY A 100 -3.23 6.32 17.47
N CYS A 101 -3.80 5.64 16.46
CA CYS A 101 -3.28 5.70 15.10
C CYS A 101 -3.60 7.06 14.45
N ARG A 102 -2.75 7.54 13.54
CA ARG A 102 -3.07 8.69 12.68
C ARG A 102 -3.94 8.24 11.50
N ASN A 103 -4.52 9.21 10.81
CA ASN A 103 -5.53 8.99 9.76
C ASN A 103 -4.92 8.69 8.38
N ASN A 104 -3.59 8.63 8.29
CA ASN A 104 -2.82 8.52 7.04
C ASN A 104 -1.67 7.51 7.14
N ILE A 105 -1.89 6.43 7.90
CA ILE A 105 -0.92 5.38 8.20
C ILE A 105 -1.16 4.16 7.33
N VAL A 106 -0.05 3.63 6.80
CA VAL A 106 0.07 2.27 6.29
C VAL A 106 1.04 1.55 7.22
N ASP A 107 0.53 0.78 8.16
CA ASP A 107 1.34 0.15 9.21
C ASP A 107 1.74 -1.25 8.78
N THR A 108 3.04 -1.54 8.65
CA THR A 108 3.48 -2.69 7.85
C THR A 108 4.45 -3.59 8.58
N SER A 109 4.48 -4.86 8.16
CA SER A 109 5.42 -5.82 8.71
C SER A 109 6.86 -5.49 8.31
N LYS A 110 7.83 -6.00 9.08
CA LYS A 110 9.27 -5.84 8.78
C LYS A 110 9.65 -6.33 7.37
N ALA A 111 8.94 -7.30 6.81
CA ALA A 111 9.16 -7.80 5.46
C ALA A 111 8.92 -6.72 4.39
N VAL A 112 7.91 -5.87 4.58
CA VAL A 112 7.60 -4.76 3.66
C VAL A 112 8.73 -3.73 3.68
N TRP A 113 9.22 -3.37 4.87
CA TRP A 113 10.37 -2.49 5.03
C TRP A 113 11.61 -3.02 4.33
N ALA A 114 11.94 -4.30 4.52
CA ALA A 114 13.06 -4.95 3.88
C ALA A 114 12.94 -4.94 2.33
N ALA A 115 11.75 -5.25 1.80
CA ALA A 115 11.49 -5.22 0.36
C ALA A 115 11.65 -3.81 -0.25
N LEU A 116 11.28 -2.77 0.50
CA LEU A 116 11.45 -1.38 0.11
C LEU A 116 12.89 -0.88 0.31
N GLY A 117 13.77 -1.67 0.93
CA GLY A 117 15.15 -1.29 1.23
C GLY A 117 15.25 -0.19 2.29
N LEU A 118 14.39 -0.24 3.30
CA LEU A 118 14.29 0.75 4.36
C LEU A 118 14.70 0.15 5.70
N ASP A 119 15.22 0.99 6.59
CA ASP A 119 15.62 0.63 7.95
C ASP A 119 14.46 0.90 8.93
N THR A 120 14.05 -0.12 9.67
CA THR A 120 12.96 -0.04 10.65
C THR A 120 13.31 0.86 11.84
N ASP A 121 14.60 1.08 12.14
CA ASP A 121 15.03 1.90 13.28
C ASP A 121 14.69 3.40 13.10
N VAL A 122 14.35 3.82 11.88
CA VAL A 122 13.85 5.18 11.58
C VAL A 122 12.42 5.38 12.11
N GLY A 123 11.66 4.29 12.29
CA GLY A 123 10.31 4.29 12.81
C GLY A 123 9.23 4.66 11.80
N GLU A 124 9.39 5.77 11.07
CA GLU A 124 8.39 6.26 10.11
C GLU A 124 9.01 6.80 8.82
N VAL A 125 8.37 6.54 7.68
CA VAL A 125 8.81 7.10 6.39
C VAL A 125 7.64 7.56 5.51
N PRO A 126 7.81 8.60 4.67
CA PRO A 126 6.82 8.96 3.66
C PRO A 126 6.77 7.94 2.52
N VAL A 127 5.57 7.50 2.18
CA VAL A 127 5.28 6.59 1.06
C VAL A 127 4.10 7.12 0.24
N THR A 128 3.88 6.52 -0.91
CA THR A 128 2.57 6.53 -1.57
C THR A 128 2.01 5.12 -1.62
N TRP A 129 0.69 4.98 -1.62
CA TRP A 129 0.04 3.68 -1.82
C TRP A 129 -1.17 3.76 -2.74
N SER A 130 -1.58 2.62 -3.27
CA SER A 130 -2.83 2.45 -4.01
C SER A 130 -3.38 1.04 -3.83
N ASP A 131 -4.65 0.83 -4.16
CA ASP A 131 -5.15 -0.52 -4.43
C ASP A 131 -4.33 -1.14 -5.59
N ALA A 132 -4.06 -2.46 -5.54
CA ALA A 132 -3.11 -3.13 -6.44
C ALA A 132 -3.71 -3.68 -7.73
#